data_AF-A0A0F4IVG3-F1
#
_entry.id   AF-A0A0F4IVG3-F1
#
_cell.length_a   1.000
_cell.length_b   1.000
_cell.length_c   1.000
_cell.angle_alpha   90.00
_cell.angle_beta   90.00
_cell.angle_gamma   90.00
#
_symmetry.space_group_name_H-M   'P 1'
#
loop_
_entity.id
_entity.type
_entity.pdbx_description
1 polymer ?
#
loop_
_entity_poly.entity_id
_entity_poly.type
_entity_poly.pdbx_seq_one_letter_code
_entity_poly.pdbx_strand_id
1 'polypeptide(L)'
;MITRRETHRARLACVLAWGGAAVSWELSTPGPLVPSLASCAAFLILATGCALHTRRGLIAELRRSREIAGATQRVLLRPLPGRIDGLALCAAQLSASRGAAVGGDLYEAVPTAYGVRVLIGDVRGHGLPALGGAAAVLGSFREAAYDEPALGGVLLRMERSLQRHLRERARAEHPSACPSDPESPSSEDFVTVLLLQIAPDGTVLALNCGHPWPYLLRRAVLREPCGA
;
A
#
# COMPACT_ATOMS: atom_id res chain seq x y z
N MET A 1 15.54 -13.63 -24.92
CA MET A 1 15.31 -12.81 -23.71
C MET A 1 16.62 -12.73 -22.95
N ILE A 2 17.48 -11.77 -23.29
CA ILE A 2 18.78 -11.55 -22.64
C ILE A 2 18.54 -10.68 -21.40
N THR A 3 18.90 -11.18 -20.23
CA THR A 3 18.48 -10.57 -18.96
C THR A 3 19.33 -9.34 -18.65
N ARG A 4 18.66 -8.20 -18.37
CA ARG A 4 19.26 -6.90 -18.01
C ARG A 4 20.27 -6.98 -16.85
N ARG A 5 20.20 -8.05 -16.03
CA ARG A 5 21.16 -8.37 -14.95
C ARG A 5 22.56 -8.73 -15.47
N GLU A 6 22.68 -9.41 -16.60
CA GLU A 6 23.98 -9.79 -17.18
C GLU A 6 24.77 -8.57 -17.63
N THR A 7 24.11 -7.59 -18.26
CA THR A 7 24.77 -6.34 -18.69
C THR A 7 25.31 -5.50 -17.55
N HIS A 8 24.68 -5.55 -16.36
CA HIS A 8 25.12 -4.82 -15.19
C HIS A 8 26.34 -5.48 -14.53
N ARG A 9 26.34 -6.82 -14.43
CA ARG A 9 27.50 -7.58 -13.95
C ARG A 9 28.70 -7.44 -14.88
N ALA A 10 28.47 -7.46 -16.19
CA ALA A 10 29.53 -7.27 -17.18
C ALA A 10 30.20 -5.89 -17.07
N ARG A 11 29.41 -4.81 -16.91
CA ARG A 11 29.95 -3.46 -16.73
C ARG A 11 30.72 -3.29 -15.42
N LEU A 12 30.21 -3.87 -14.33
CA LEU A 12 30.86 -3.81 -13.02
C LEU A 12 32.16 -4.62 -12.99
N ALA A 13 32.16 -5.79 -13.64
CA ALA A 13 33.35 -6.62 -13.82
C ALA A 13 34.40 -5.93 -14.68
N CYS A 14 34.02 -5.24 -15.77
CA CYS A 14 34.96 -4.45 -16.57
C CYS A 14 35.58 -3.30 -15.75
N VAL A 15 34.80 -2.58 -14.94
CA VAL A 15 35.33 -1.49 -14.09
C VAL A 15 36.31 -2.02 -13.04
N LEU A 16 36.01 -3.16 -12.41
CA LEU A 16 36.91 -3.78 -11.43
C LEU A 16 38.18 -4.36 -12.09
N ALA A 17 38.05 -4.98 -13.26
CA ALA A 17 39.17 -5.55 -14.00
C ALA A 17 40.14 -4.47 -14.50
N TRP A 18 39.62 -3.36 -15.04
CA TRP A 18 40.43 -2.22 -15.46
C TRP A 18 41.06 -1.48 -14.28
N GLY A 19 40.34 -1.32 -13.18
CA GLY A 19 40.89 -0.75 -11.94
C GLY A 19 42.02 -1.59 -11.36
N GLY A 20 41.85 -2.92 -11.33
CA GLY A 20 42.89 -3.85 -10.88
C GLY A 20 44.13 -3.85 -11.78
N ALA A 21 43.94 -3.78 -13.10
CA ALA A 21 45.05 -3.68 -14.05
C ALA A 21 45.84 -2.36 -13.91
N ALA A 22 45.15 -1.24 -13.68
CA ALA A 22 45.80 0.05 -13.45
C ALA A 22 46.62 0.08 -12.15
N VAL A 23 46.07 -0.48 -11.06
CA VAL A 23 46.78 -0.59 -9.76
C VAL A 23 47.97 -1.56 -9.87
N SER A 24 47.82 -2.68 -10.57
CA SER A 24 48.91 -3.65 -10.77
C SER A 24 50.05 -3.09 -11.63
N TRP A 25 49.74 -2.27 -12.63
CA TRP A 25 50.74 -1.57 -13.45
C TRP A 25 51.54 -0.54 -12.64
N GLU A 26 50.86 0.12 -11.72
CA GLU A 26 51.43 1.16 -10.85
C GLU A 26 52.30 0.59 -9.73
N LEU A 27 51.95 -0.56 -9.16
CA LEU A 27 52.85 -1.28 -8.23
C LEU A 27 54.11 -1.81 -8.91
N SER A 28 54.11 -1.97 -10.23
CA SER A 28 55.21 -2.56 -11.00
C SER A 28 56.22 -1.52 -11.51
N THR A 29 55.95 -0.21 -11.35
CA THR A 29 56.82 0.86 -11.87
C THR A 29 57.09 1.94 -10.81
N PRO A 30 58.35 2.15 -10.35
CA PRO A 30 58.67 3.25 -9.44
C PRO A 30 58.69 4.58 -10.23
N GLY A 31 57.53 5.22 -10.36
CA GLY A 31 57.32 6.49 -11.06
C GLY A 31 56.84 7.64 -10.16
N PRO A 32 56.89 8.90 -10.64
CA PRO A 32 56.53 10.09 -9.87
C PRO A 32 55.06 10.08 -9.37
N LEU A 33 54.77 10.77 -8.27
CA LEU A 33 53.47 10.78 -7.56
C LEU A 33 52.25 11.22 -8.40
N VAL A 34 52.46 11.91 -9.52
CA VAL A 34 51.41 12.56 -10.33
C VAL A 34 50.52 11.56 -11.11
N PRO A 35 51.06 10.59 -11.87
CA PRO A 35 50.25 9.56 -12.55
C PRO A 35 49.35 8.73 -11.62
N SER A 36 49.80 8.45 -10.38
CA SER A 36 49.01 7.67 -9.41
C SER A 36 47.80 8.42 -8.86
N LEU A 37 47.95 9.71 -8.63
CA LEU A 37 46.82 10.58 -8.29
C LEU A 37 45.82 10.68 -9.45
N ALA A 38 46.29 10.73 -10.70
CA ALA A 38 45.42 10.78 -11.88
C ALA A 38 44.62 9.48 -12.08
N SER A 39 45.25 8.32 -11.89
CA SER A 39 44.59 7.01 -11.97
C SER A 39 43.52 6.85 -10.88
N CYS A 40 43.85 7.19 -9.63
CA CYS A 40 42.90 7.19 -8.51
C CYS A 40 41.69 8.11 -8.78
N ALA A 41 41.93 9.33 -9.27
CA ALA A 41 40.87 10.27 -9.61
C ALA A 41 39.95 9.73 -10.72
N ALA A 42 40.52 9.13 -11.77
CA ALA A 42 39.74 8.52 -12.85
C ALA A 42 38.86 7.36 -12.34
N PHE A 43 39.39 6.50 -11.47
CA PHE A 43 38.63 5.41 -10.86
C PHE A 43 37.48 5.94 -9.99
N LEU A 44 37.72 6.95 -9.16
CA LEU A 44 36.69 7.57 -8.31
C LEU A 44 35.57 8.22 -9.14
N ILE A 45 35.92 8.90 -10.24
CA ILE A 45 34.94 9.50 -11.15
C ILE A 45 34.08 8.40 -11.79
N LEU A 46 34.70 7.33 -12.29
CA LEU A 46 33.99 6.21 -12.92
C LEU A 46 33.09 5.47 -11.92
N ALA A 47 33.61 5.19 -10.72
CA ALA A 47 32.85 4.54 -9.64
C ALA A 47 31.66 5.39 -9.20
N THR A 48 31.87 6.70 -9.03
CA THR A 48 30.80 7.65 -8.67
C THR A 48 29.78 7.77 -9.80
N GLY A 49 30.21 7.85 -11.06
CA GLY A 49 29.33 7.87 -12.23
C GLY A 49 28.47 6.62 -12.33
N CYS A 50 29.06 5.44 -12.11
CA CYS A 50 28.35 4.17 -12.07
C CYS A 50 27.35 4.13 -10.90
N ALA A 51 27.78 4.52 -9.68
CA ALA A 51 26.92 4.57 -8.50
C ALA A 51 25.74 5.55 -8.68
N LEU A 52 25.96 6.71 -9.31
CA LEU A 52 24.90 7.67 -9.62
C LEU A 52 23.95 7.13 -10.69
N HIS A 53 24.46 6.46 -11.73
CA HIS A 53 23.63 5.87 -12.78
C HIS A 53 22.72 4.76 -12.23
N THR A 54 23.26 3.86 -11.41
CA THR A 54 22.48 2.80 -10.77
C THR A 54 21.46 3.35 -9.78
N ARG A 55 21.86 4.33 -8.94
CA ARG A 55 20.93 5.04 -8.05
C ARG A 55 19.80 5.72 -8.83
N ARG A 56 20.11 6.41 -9.92
CA ARG A 56 19.08 7.06 -10.76
C ARG A 56 18.11 6.04 -11.35
N GLY A 57 18.60 4.90 -11.84
CA GLY A 57 17.77 3.81 -12.34
C GLY A 57 16.84 3.24 -11.27
N LEU A 58 17.37 2.96 -10.09
CA LEU A 58 16.58 2.46 -8.95
C LEU A 58 15.52 3.47 -8.48
N ILE A 59 15.88 4.75 -8.40
CA ILE A 59 14.94 5.82 -8.03
C ILE A 59 13.81 5.95 -9.04
N ALA A 60 14.12 5.86 -10.35
CA ALA A 60 13.12 5.93 -11.41
C ALA A 60 12.15 4.74 -11.34
N GLU A 61 12.67 3.52 -11.13
CA GLU A 61 11.84 2.33 -10.99
C GLU A 61 10.93 2.39 -9.76
N LEU A 62 11.46 2.86 -8.62
CA LEU A 62 10.67 3.08 -7.42
C LEU A 62 9.58 4.14 -7.61
N ARG A 63 9.84 5.21 -8.35
CA ARG A 63 8.81 6.22 -8.66
C ARG A 63 7.70 5.62 -9.51
N ARG A 64 8.05 4.84 -10.52
CA ARG A 64 7.07 4.21 -11.41
C ARG A 64 6.20 3.19 -10.68
N SER A 65 6.79 2.32 -9.86
CA SER A 65 6.01 1.36 -9.05
C SER A 65 5.09 2.08 -8.07
N ARG A 66 5.54 3.21 -7.51
CA ARG A 66 4.74 4.05 -6.63
C ARG A 66 3.56 4.71 -7.34
N GLU A 67 3.77 5.27 -8.52
CA GLU A 67 2.69 5.89 -9.31
C GLU A 67 1.61 4.86 -9.68
N ILE A 68 2.04 3.66 -10.09
CA ILE A 68 1.13 2.55 -10.41
C ILE A 68 0.33 2.16 -9.16
N ALA A 69 1.00 1.93 -8.03
CA ALA A 69 0.34 1.49 -6.82
C ALA A 69 -0.68 2.55 -6.30
N GLY A 70 -0.32 3.83 -6.34
CA GLY A 70 -1.25 4.92 -6.00
C GLY A 70 -2.43 5.06 -6.97
N ALA A 71 -2.20 4.83 -8.28
CA ALA A 71 -3.28 4.78 -9.26
C ALA A 71 -4.23 3.61 -8.98
N THR A 72 -3.70 2.42 -8.66
CA THR A 72 -4.52 1.26 -8.31
C THR A 72 -5.32 1.49 -7.03
N GLN A 73 -4.74 2.09 -5.99
CA GLN A 73 -5.49 2.41 -4.77
C GLN A 73 -6.63 3.40 -5.04
N ARG A 74 -6.45 4.40 -5.90
CA ARG A 74 -7.53 5.32 -6.29
C ARG A 74 -8.66 4.64 -7.07
N VAL A 75 -8.37 3.55 -7.79
CA VAL A 75 -9.41 2.73 -8.43
C VAL A 75 -10.15 1.90 -7.38
N LEU A 76 -9.43 1.46 -6.35
CA LEU A 76 -10.01 0.69 -5.25
C LEU A 76 -10.91 1.56 -4.36
N LEU A 77 -10.42 2.74 -3.93
CA LEU A 77 -11.14 3.71 -3.11
C LEU A 77 -11.88 4.69 -4.01
N ARG A 78 -13.19 4.46 -4.15
CA ARG A 78 -14.03 5.34 -4.96
C ARG A 78 -14.21 6.67 -4.20
N PRO A 79 -14.03 7.83 -4.86
CA PRO A 79 -14.34 9.11 -4.25
C PRO A 79 -15.78 9.10 -3.74
N LEU A 80 -15.99 9.48 -2.48
CA LEU A 80 -17.35 9.60 -1.95
C LEU A 80 -18.08 10.74 -2.68
N PRO A 81 -19.34 10.56 -3.09
CA PRO A 81 -20.14 11.66 -3.59
C PRO A 81 -20.36 12.68 -2.48
N GLY A 82 -20.48 13.96 -2.83
CA GLY A 82 -20.65 15.03 -1.83
C GLY A 82 -21.93 14.91 -0.99
N ARG A 83 -22.93 14.16 -1.49
CA ARG A 83 -24.15 13.81 -0.74
C ARG A 83 -24.62 12.38 -1.04
N ILE A 84 -25.14 11.69 -0.02
CA ILE A 84 -25.84 10.38 -0.12
C ILE A 84 -27.06 10.44 0.80
N ASP A 85 -28.26 10.16 0.28
CA ASP A 85 -29.51 10.12 1.06
C ASP A 85 -29.69 11.29 2.04
N GLY A 86 -29.41 12.51 1.58
CA GLY A 86 -29.53 13.73 2.38
C GLY A 86 -28.33 14.04 3.29
N LEU A 87 -27.44 13.08 3.53
CA LEU A 87 -26.20 13.27 4.29
C LEU A 87 -25.13 13.94 3.42
N ALA A 88 -24.43 14.93 3.98
CA ALA A 88 -23.23 15.49 3.37
C ALA A 88 -22.01 14.65 3.77
N LEU A 89 -21.17 14.29 2.80
CA LEU A 89 -19.99 13.45 3.01
C LEU A 89 -18.74 14.16 2.54
N CYS A 90 -17.69 14.06 3.35
CA CYS A 90 -16.34 14.50 3.02
C CYS A 90 -15.37 13.42 3.46
N ALA A 91 -14.46 13.03 2.57
CA ALA A 91 -13.37 12.12 2.90
C ALA A 91 -12.04 12.77 2.50
N ALA A 92 -11.05 12.62 3.37
CA ALA A 92 -9.67 13.01 3.10
C ALA A 92 -8.77 11.87 3.57
N GLN A 93 -7.86 11.44 2.71
CA GLN A 93 -6.81 10.49 3.06
C GLN A 93 -5.47 11.19 2.95
N LEU A 94 -4.70 11.16 4.03
CA LEU A 94 -3.39 11.78 4.11
C LEU A 94 -2.34 10.68 4.22
N SER A 95 -1.49 10.53 3.20
CA SER A 95 -0.41 9.55 3.24
C SER A 95 0.67 9.98 4.24
N ALA A 96 1.00 9.11 5.19
CA ALA A 96 1.97 9.39 6.24
C ALA A 96 3.43 9.53 5.74
N SER A 97 3.77 9.00 4.56
CA SER A 97 5.17 8.95 4.11
C SER A 97 5.37 9.59 2.73
N ARG A 98 6.39 10.46 2.60
CA ARG A 98 6.95 10.88 1.30
C ARG A 98 7.58 9.67 0.60
N GLY A 99 6.76 8.89 -0.10
CA GLY A 99 7.20 7.71 -0.85
C GLY A 99 6.50 6.40 -0.50
N ALA A 100 5.55 6.36 0.43
CA ALA A 100 4.59 5.26 0.50
C ALA A 100 3.51 5.56 -0.55
N ALA A 101 3.44 4.75 -1.59
CA ALA A 101 2.48 4.95 -2.67
C ALA A 101 1.06 4.52 -2.32
N VAL A 102 0.93 3.61 -1.35
CA VAL A 102 -0.33 3.00 -0.96
C VAL A 102 -0.40 2.92 0.55
N GLY A 103 -1.45 3.51 1.12
CA GLY A 103 -1.78 3.42 2.55
C GLY A 103 -2.63 2.20 2.88
N GLY A 104 -2.71 1.86 4.17
CA GLY A 104 -3.59 0.80 4.70
C GLY A 104 -5.03 1.27 4.89
N ASP A 105 -5.27 2.58 4.96
CA ASP A 105 -6.61 3.10 5.21
C ASP A 105 -7.57 2.87 4.05
N LEU A 106 -8.78 2.48 4.42
CA LEU A 106 -9.92 2.28 3.52
C LEU A 106 -11.14 3.01 4.04
N TYR A 107 -11.95 3.49 3.11
CA TYR A 107 -13.25 4.07 3.40
C TYR A 107 -14.23 3.79 2.25
N GLU A 108 -15.50 3.64 2.57
CA GLU A 108 -16.59 3.51 1.60
C GLU A 108 -17.90 3.97 2.26
N ALA A 109 -18.79 4.58 1.50
CA ALA A 109 -20.15 4.87 1.93
C ALA A 109 -21.14 4.51 0.84
N VAL A 110 -22.17 3.74 1.18
CA VAL A 110 -23.18 3.25 0.24
C VAL A 110 -24.59 3.50 0.79
N PRO A 111 -25.53 4.00 -0.04
CA PRO A 111 -26.94 4.02 0.31
C PRO A 111 -27.50 2.60 0.24
N THR A 112 -28.30 2.20 1.22
CA THR A 112 -28.90 0.86 1.29
C THR A 112 -30.34 0.95 1.77
N ALA A 113 -31.11 -0.14 1.64
CA ALA A 113 -32.47 -0.21 2.20
C ALA A 113 -32.50 -0.05 3.74
N TYR A 114 -31.35 -0.19 4.40
CA TYR A 114 -31.18 -0.08 5.85
C TYR A 114 -30.63 1.29 6.29
N GLY A 115 -30.59 2.26 5.37
CA GLY A 115 -29.94 3.56 5.55
C GLY A 115 -28.56 3.62 4.92
N VAL A 116 -27.81 4.69 5.19
CA VAL A 116 -26.45 4.86 4.66
C VAL A 116 -25.48 4.05 5.49
N ARG A 117 -24.76 3.13 4.86
CA ARG A 117 -23.72 2.33 5.52
C ARG A 117 -22.35 2.86 5.18
N VAL A 118 -21.52 3.04 6.20
CA VAL A 118 -20.16 3.55 6.07
C VAL A 118 -19.19 2.50 6.61
N LEU A 119 -18.13 2.28 5.88
CA LEU A 119 -16.97 1.50 6.27
C LEU A 119 -15.78 2.44 6.38
N ILE A 120 -15.07 2.39 7.51
CA ILE A 120 -13.75 2.97 7.69
C ILE A 120 -12.86 1.87 8.24
N GLY A 121 -11.62 1.78 7.77
CA GLY A 121 -10.70 0.78 8.31
C GLY A 121 -9.25 1.06 7.98
N ASP A 122 -8.37 0.28 8.58
CA ASP A 122 -6.92 0.32 8.35
C ASP A 122 -6.38 -1.11 8.27
N VAL A 123 -5.79 -1.44 7.13
CA VAL A 123 -5.14 -2.72 6.86
C VAL A 123 -3.72 -2.70 7.38
N ARG A 124 -3.35 -3.70 8.17
CA ARG A 124 -1.97 -3.88 8.62
C ARG A 124 -1.02 -3.93 7.43
N GLY A 125 0.06 -3.15 7.52
CA GLY A 125 1.13 -3.13 6.53
C GLY A 125 0.94 -2.02 5.50
N HIS A 126 1.71 -2.08 4.42
CA HIS A 126 1.69 -1.05 3.38
C HIS A 126 2.08 -1.63 2.01
N GLY A 127 1.71 -0.92 0.94
CA GLY A 127 2.05 -1.32 -0.42
C GLY A 127 1.11 -2.38 -1.01
N LEU A 128 1.59 -3.11 -2.01
CA LEU A 128 0.77 -4.04 -2.80
C LEU A 128 0.16 -5.21 -1.99
N PRO A 129 0.83 -5.80 -0.97
CA PRO A 129 0.20 -6.85 -0.17
C PRO A 129 -1.01 -6.35 0.63
N ALA A 130 -0.93 -5.15 1.22
CA ALA A 130 -2.05 -4.53 1.95
C ALA A 130 -3.23 -4.19 1.01
N LEU A 131 -2.93 -3.86 -0.25
CA LEU A 131 -3.95 -3.58 -1.27
C LEU A 131 -4.86 -4.79 -1.54
N GLY A 132 -4.31 -6.01 -1.52
CA GLY A 132 -5.09 -7.24 -1.68
C GLY A 132 -6.11 -7.44 -0.56
N GLY A 133 -5.67 -7.26 0.69
CA GLY A 133 -6.54 -7.30 1.87
C GLY A 133 -7.63 -6.23 1.84
N ALA A 134 -7.25 -4.99 1.52
CA ALA A 134 -8.20 -3.88 1.33
C ALA A 134 -9.25 -4.21 0.26
N ALA A 135 -8.83 -4.80 -0.86
CA ALA A 135 -9.73 -5.19 -1.94
C ALA A 135 -10.71 -6.29 -1.53
N ALA A 136 -10.25 -7.30 -0.78
CA ALA A 136 -11.10 -8.37 -0.27
C ALA A 136 -12.17 -7.84 0.70
N VAL A 137 -11.80 -6.89 1.56
CA VAL A 137 -12.71 -6.25 2.53
C VAL A 137 -13.71 -5.31 1.83
N LEU A 138 -13.23 -4.39 1.00
CA LEU A 138 -14.09 -3.44 0.27
C LEU A 138 -15.04 -4.16 -0.70
N GLY A 139 -14.55 -5.17 -1.41
CA GLY A 139 -15.37 -5.98 -2.31
C GLY A 139 -16.51 -6.68 -1.56
N SER A 140 -16.19 -7.32 -0.43
CA SER A 140 -17.22 -7.97 0.39
C SER A 140 -18.18 -6.98 1.04
N PHE A 141 -17.72 -5.81 1.46
CA PHE A 141 -18.60 -4.77 2.00
C PHE A 141 -19.58 -4.27 0.94
N ARG A 142 -19.11 -3.99 -0.28
CA ARG A 142 -19.94 -3.51 -1.40
C ARG A 142 -21.06 -4.47 -1.79
N GLU A 143 -20.89 -5.77 -1.53
CA GLU A 143 -21.94 -6.77 -1.72
C GLU A 143 -22.81 -6.89 -0.46
N ALA A 144 -22.19 -7.22 0.68
CA ALA A 144 -22.90 -7.53 1.92
C ALA A 144 -23.70 -6.34 2.47
N ALA A 145 -23.29 -5.10 2.19
CA ALA A 145 -24.01 -3.92 2.63
C ALA A 145 -25.45 -3.85 2.06
N TYR A 146 -25.71 -4.44 0.89
CA TYR A 146 -27.07 -4.47 0.32
C TYR A 146 -27.87 -5.70 0.76
N ASP A 147 -27.20 -6.83 0.96
CA ASP A 147 -27.86 -8.11 1.25
C ASP A 147 -28.17 -8.33 2.73
N GLU A 148 -27.27 -7.92 3.62
CA GLU A 148 -27.34 -8.26 5.04
C GLU A 148 -28.15 -7.23 5.82
N PRO A 149 -29.19 -7.60 6.58
CA PRO A 149 -30.02 -6.63 7.31
C PRO A 149 -29.31 -5.98 8.49
N ALA A 150 -28.35 -6.68 9.11
CA ALA A 150 -27.62 -6.19 10.28
C ALA A 150 -26.12 -6.04 9.99
N LEU A 151 -25.48 -5.04 10.61
CA LEU A 151 -24.03 -4.80 10.50
C LEU A 151 -23.19 -6.01 10.93
N GLY A 152 -23.68 -6.84 11.86
CA GLY A 152 -23.00 -8.08 12.24
C GLY A 152 -22.90 -9.08 11.09
N GLY A 153 -23.94 -9.20 10.25
CA GLY A 153 -23.92 -10.04 9.05
C GLY A 153 -22.92 -9.53 8.01
N VAL A 154 -22.89 -8.21 7.82
CA VAL A 154 -21.91 -7.52 6.97
C VAL A 154 -20.49 -7.84 7.42
N LEU A 155 -20.20 -7.68 8.72
CA LEU A 155 -18.89 -7.99 9.30
C LEU A 155 -18.50 -9.44 9.06
N LEU A 156 -19.40 -10.40 9.31
CA LEU A 156 -19.11 -11.82 9.14
C LEU A 156 -18.84 -12.18 7.67
N ARG A 157 -19.46 -11.51 6.70
CA ARG A 157 -19.12 -11.69 5.27
C ARG A 157 -17.74 -11.10 4.95
N MET A 158 -17.43 -9.92 5.47
CA MET A 158 -16.12 -9.28 5.31
C MET A 158 -14.99 -10.13 5.92
N GLU A 159 -15.18 -10.61 7.14
CA GLU A 159 -14.24 -11.49 7.85
C GLU A 159 -13.97 -12.77 7.04
N ARG A 160 -15.03 -13.42 6.55
CA ARG A 160 -14.90 -14.60 5.68
C ARG A 160 -14.15 -14.31 4.38
N SER A 161 -14.39 -13.14 3.78
CA SER A 161 -13.68 -12.70 2.57
C SER A 161 -12.19 -12.50 2.83
N LEU A 162 -11.84 -11.79 3.91
CA LEU A 162 -10.47 -11.56 4.33
C LEU A 162 -9.75 -12.89 4.64
N GLN A 163 -10.37 -13.78 5.41
CA GLN A 163 -9.79 -15.09 5.72
C GLN A 163 -9.53 -15.94 4.47
N ARG A 164 -10.44 -15.91 3.47
CA ARG A 164 -10.21 -16.59 2.18
C ARG A 164 -8.99 -16.00 1.47
N HIS A 165 -8.92 -14.68 1.36
CA HIS A 165 -7.80 -13.99 0.75
C HIS A 165 -6.45 -14.34 1.42
N LEU A 166 -6.40 -14.32 2.75
CA LEU A 166 -5.20 -14.67 3.51
C LEU A 166 -4.76 -16.12 3.28
N ARG A 167 -5.70 -17.07 3.24
CA ARG A 167 -5.41 -18.48 2.96
C ARG A 167 -4.87 -18.69 1.54
N GLU A 168 -5.46 -18.03 0.55
CA GLU A 168 -5.01 -18.10 -0.85
C GLU A 168 -3.60 -17.54 -1.01
N ARG A 169 -3.34 -16.39 -0.37
CA ARG A 169 -2.02 -15.77 -0.36
C ARG A 169 -0.96 -16.64 0.30
N ALA A 170 -1.27 -17.21 1.48
CA ALA A 170 -0.36 -18.11 2.18
C ALA A 170 0.04 -19.32 1.32
N ARG A 171 -0.92 -19.90 0.58
CA ARG A 171 -0.67 -21.00 -0.37
C ARG A 171 0.22 -20.58 -1.54
N ALA A 172 0.03 -19.37 -2.06
CA ALA A 172 0.82 -18.85 -3.18
C ALA A 172 2.27 -18.55 -2.77
N GLU A 173 2.49 -18.06 -1.55
CA GLU A 173 3.82 -17.77 -1.00
C GLU A 173 4.58 -19.06 -0.62
N HIS A 174 3.87 -20.10 -0.17
CA HIS A 174 4.46 -21.38 0.24
C HIS A 174 3.76 -22.58 -0.44
N PRO A 175 3.97 -22.79 -1.76
CA PRO A 175 3.28 -23.85 -2.52
C PRO A 175 3.65 -25.27 -2.09
N SER A 176 4.77 -25.45 -1.38
CA SER A 176 5.28 -26.73 -0.88
C SER A 176 4.94 -27.00 0.58
N ALA A 177 4.22 -26.10 1.26
CA ALA A 177 3.86 -26.29 2.67
C ALA A 177 2.82 -27.41 2.80
N CYS A 178 3.13 -28.40 3.64
CA CYS A 178 2.16 -29.42 4.03
C CYS A 178 1.00 -28.76 4.80
N PRO A 179 -0.26 -29.18 4.64
CA PRO A 179 -1.41 -28.62 5.38
C PRO A 179 -1.28 -28.71 6.91
N SER A 180 -0.31 -29.49 7.39
CA SER A 180 -0.06 -29.86 8.78
C SER A 180 1.16 -29.16 9.42
N ASP A 181 1.92 -28.33 8.70
CA ASP A 181 3.02 -27.55 9.31
C ASP A 181 2.50 -26.18 9.75
N PRO A 182 2.35 -25.92 11.07
CA PRO A 182 2.07 -24.59 11.56
C PRO A 182 3.37 -23.79 11.63
N GLU A 183 3.29 -22.52 11.25
CA GLU A 183 4.24 -21.45 11.60
C GLU A 183 5.52 -21.31 10.77
N SER A 184 5.37 -20.69 9.59
CA SER A 184 5.87 -19.31 9.53
C SER A 184 4.65 -18.42 9.68
N PRO A 185 4.54 -17.53 10.69
CA PRO A 185 3.41 -16.66 10.77
C PRO A 185 3.47 -15.80 9.50
N SER A 186 2.50 -15.94 8.60
CA SER A 186 2.05 -14.76 7.87
C SER A 186 1.69 -13.78 8.98
N SER A 187 2.63 -12.91 9.32
CA SER A 187 2.59 -11.99 10.44
C SER A 187 1.16 -11.45 10.59
N GLU A 188 0.43 -11.87 11.63
CA GLU A 188 -1.00 -11.61 11.89
C GLU A 188 -1.60 -10.51 10.98
N ASP A 189 -1.96 -10.82 9.73
CA ASP A 189 -2.47 -9.81 8.79
C ASP A 189 -3.91 -9.54 9.21
N PHE A 190 -4.18 -8.32 9.69
CA PHE A 190 -5.50 -7.92 10.18
C PHE A 190 -5.93 -6.60 9.56
N VAL A 191 -7.23 -6.32 9.69
CA VAL A 191 -7.82 -5.05 9.30
C VAL A 191 -8.64 -4.53 10.47
N THR A 192 -8.31 -3.33 10.95
CA THR A 192 -9.19 -2.64 11.90
C THR A 192 -10.36 -2.04 11.13
N VAL A 193 -11.57 -2.16 11.66
CA VAL A 193 -12.78 -1.71 10.96
C VAL A 193 -13.72 -0.98 11.92
N LEU A 194 -14.31 0.11 11.44
CA LEU A 194 -15.49 0.75 11.98
C LEU A 194 -16.59 0.71 10.92
N LEU A 195 -17.67 0.01 11.22
CA LEU A 195 -18.89 0.01 10.43
C LEU A 195 -19.91 0.94 11.08
N LEU A 196 -20.51 1.82 10.28
CA LEU A 196 -21.60 2.68 10.69
C LEU A 196 -22.83 2.40 9.83
N GLN A 197 -24.00 2.49 10.43
CA GLN A 197 -25.28 2.56 9.72
C GLN A 197 -26.02 3.79 10.24
N ILE A 198 -26.32 4.70 9.33
CA ILE A 198 -27.05 5.94 9.60
C ILE A 198 -28.46 5.75 9.02
N ALA A 199 -29.43 5.58 9.90
CA ALA A 199 -30.82 5.43 9.52
C ALA A 199 -31.43 6.80 9.12
N PRO A 200 -32.53 6.82 8.35
CA PRO A 200 -33.16 8.05 7.89
C PRO A 200 -33.65 8.99 9.00
N ASP A 201 -33.92 8.44 10.18
CA ASP A 201 -34.29 9.18 11.40
C ASP A 201 -33.09 9.85 12.10
N GLY A 202 -31.88 9.64 11.58
CA GLY A 202 -30.63 10.13 12.15
C GLY A 202 -30.03 9.23 13.23
N THR A 203 -30.62 8.06 13.50
CA THR A 203 -30.05 7.08 14.41
C THR A 203 -28.77 6.50 13.82
N VAL A 204 -27.69 6.51 14.60
CA VAL A 204 -26.38 5.96 14.18
C VAL A 204 -26.09 4.70 14.98
N LEU A 205 -26.01 3.58 14.27
CA LEU A 205 -25.48 2.32 14.81
C LEU A 205 -24.01 2.21 14.41
N ALA A 206 -23.15 1.87 15.37
CA ALA A 206 -21.73 1.71 15.15
C ALA A 206 -21.25 0.35 15.64
N LEU A 207 -20.47 -0.35 14.82
CA LEU A 207 -19.81 -1.60 15.15
C LEU A 207 -18.30 -1.39 14.98
N ASN A 208 -17.59 -1.50 16.10
CA ASN A 208 -16.15 -1.22 16.19
C ASN A 208 -15.36 -2.54 16.36
N CYS A 209 -14.46 -2.81 15.42
CA CYS A 209 -13.56 -3.95 15.38
C CYS A 209 -12.10 -3.49 15.46
N GLY A 210 -11.72 -2.87 16.59
CA GLY A 210 -10.35 -2.43 16.86
C GLY A 210 -9.96 -1.11 16.20
N HIS A 211 -10.93 -0.32 15.73
CA HIS A 211 -10.72 1.01 15.19
C HIS A 211 -11.02 2.09 16.26
N PRO A 212 -10.49 3.32 16.18
CA PRO A 212 -10.90 4.39 17.09
C PRO A 212 -12.40 4.72 16.97
N TRP A 213 -13.07 5.02 18.09
CA TRP A 213 -14.46 5.47 18.07
C TRP A 213 -14.59 6.83 17.36
N PRO A 214 -15.66 7.06 16.59
CA PRO A 214 -15.89 8.33 15.92
C PRO A 214 -16.19 9.44 16.92
N TYR A 215 -15.82 10.67 16.55
CA TYR A 215 -16.12 11.86 17.33
C TYR A 215 -17.44 12.50 16.88
N LEU A 216 -18.30 12.82 17.85
CA LEU A 216 -19.47 13.66 17.61
C LEU A 216 -19.10 15.13 17.85
N LEU A 217 -18.89 15.89 16.77
CA LEU A 217 -18.47 17.30 16.86
C LEU A 217 -19.60 18.25 17.28
N ARG A 218 -20.85 17.93 16.92
CA ARG A 218 -22.02 18.72 17.28
C ARG A 218 -23.28 17.86 17.26
N ARG A 219 -24.15 18.04 18.26
CA ARG A 219 -25.52 17.50 18.20
C ARG A 219 -26.30 18.33 17.18
N ALA A 220 -26.91 17.69 16.18
CA ALA A 220 -27.77 18.39 15.24
C ALA A 220 -28.93 19.02 16.01
N VAL A 221 -29.04 20.34 15.98
CA VAL A 221 -30.28 21.02 16.35
C VAL A 221 -31.18 20.87 15.12
N LEU A 222 -32.27 20.10 15.26
CA LEU A 222 -33.34 20.07 14.26
C LEU A 222 -33.76 21.52 14.00
N ARG A 223 -33.43 22.06 12.83
CA ARG A 223 -34.10 23.26 12.34
C ARG A 223 -35.43 22.79 11.78
N GLU A 224 -36.53 23.21 12.39
CA GLU A 224 -37.84 23.03 11.79
C GLU A 224 -37.83 23.64 10.38
N PRO A 225 -38.48 22.98 9.41
CA PRO A 225 -38.64 23.56 8.08
C PRO A 225 -39.38 24.89 8.23
N CYS A 226 -38.73 26.00 7.85
CA CYS A 226 -39.43 27.25 7.61
C CYS A 226 -40.44 26.98 6.49
N GLY A 227 -41.72 26.95 6.85
CA GLY A 227 -42.80 26.94 5.88
C GLY A 227 -42.75 28.18 4.99
N ALA A 228 -43.00 27.97 3.72
CA ALA A 228 -43.45 28.97 2.75
C ALA A 228 -44.48 28.31 1.85
#